data_AF-A0A2K3QJ01-F1
#
_entry.id   AF-A0A2K3QJ01-F1
#
_cell.length_a   1.000
_cell.length_b   1.000
_cell.length_c   1.000
_cell.angle_alpha   90.00
_cell.angle_beta   90.00
_cell.angle_gamma   90.00
#
_symmetry.space_group_name_H-M   'P 1'
#
loop_
_entity.id
_entity.type
_entity.pdbx_description
1 polymer ?
#
loop_
_entity_poly.entity_id
_entity_poly.type
_entity_poly.pdbx_seq_one_letter_code
_entity_poly.pdbx_strand_id
1 'polypeptide(L)'
;QAQAQAQAQKTTSFYDEARSLRGIPKRGDHPANAGGCSQALQRALRHLGGPWLWHARYSLLRWRRAPSCLRPPAGSRVKMSAARLRAQCLPAGTRCSYTSVMVDGILAGNVFACRWDCAGRQDCWITQLVVHRAYRERRLATGLLQKLARNNDDDIFGIMSSHPAACMAASKALAEYRYPSIPLDFTRDHAAAVIAGSPIAYVKDAKLRGSLFASDGADGLVSGADSSFFVDHSEPLEALKWLRARERWHLGDLPDGHEFLVVLEASPRRRS
;
A
#
# COMPACT_ATOMS: atom_id res chain seq x y z
N GLN A 1 9.01 33.00 10.40
CA GLN A 1 9.34 31.74 9.70
C GLN A 1 9.92 30.66 10.63
N ALA A 2 9.49 30.59 11.91
CA ALA A 2 10.02 29.59 12.86
C ALA A 2 8.98 29.06 13.89
N GLN A 3 7.68 29.22 13.66
CA GLN A 3 6.63 28.85 14.64
C GLN A 3 5.57 27.87 14.13
N ALA A 4 5.83 27.14 13.04
CA ALA A 4 4.88 26.18 12.46
C ALA A 4 5.26 24.69 12.70
N GLN A 5 6.19 24.38 13.61
CA GLN A 5 6.70 23.01 13.78
C GLN A 5 6.40 22.33 15.13
N ALA A 6 5.53 22.90 15.97
CA ALA A 6 5.21 22.28 17.25
C ALA A 6 3.70 22.22 17.47
N GLN A 7 3.04 21.18 16.95
CA GLN A 7 1.85 20.55 17.54
C GLN A 7 1.27 19.48 16.61
N ALA A 8 1.64 18.21 16.84
CA ALA A 8 0.82 17.03 16.56
C ALA A 8 1.55 15.77 17.05
N GLN A 9 1.63 15.58 18.37
CA GLN A 9 1.96 14.29 18.96
C GLN A 9 0.91 13.97 20.02
N LYS A 10 -0.23 13.42 19.59
CA LYS A 10 -0.98 12.47 20.41
C LYS A 10 -0.64 11.08 19.91
N THR A 11 0.33 10.49 20.59
CA THR A 11 0.78 9.11 20.49
C THR A 11 -0.19 8.21 21.24
N THR A 12 -0.54 7.09 20.63
CA THR A 12 -1.02 5.91 21.37
C THR A 12 -0.24 4.74 20.81
N SER A 13 0.89 4.44 21.43
CA SER A 13 1.69 3.24 21.18
C SER A 13 1.14 2.14 22.07
N PHE A 14 0.63 1.06 21.48
CA PHE A 14 -0.02 -0.05 22.20
C PHE A 14 0.99 -1.02 22.85
N TYR A 15 2.30 -0.72 22.81
CA TYR A 15 3.35 -1.59 23.34
C TYR A 15 3.92 -1.18 24.71
N ASP A 16 3.74 0.08 25.15
CA ASP A 16 4.32 0.54 26.43
C ASP A 16 3.41 0.28 27.64
N GLU A 17 2.10 0.16 27.44
CA GLU A 17 1.13 -0.07 28.53
C GLU A 17 1.05 -1.55 28.97
N ALA A 18 1.51 -2.47 28.13
CA ALA A 18 1.53 -3.90 28.43
C ALA A 18 2.71 -4.35 29.32
N ARG A 19 3.72 -3.49 29.53
CA ARG A 19 4.92 -3.82 30.31
C ARG A 19 4.84 -3.45 31.79
N SER A 20 3.85 -2.65 32.19
CA SER A 20 3.68 -2.18 33.57
C SER A 20 2.73 -3.04 34.41
N LEU A 21 2.02 -4.01 33.83
CA LEU A 21 0.99 -4.78 34.52
C LEU A 21 1.08 -6.27 34.18
N ARG A 22 2.01 -6.98 34.84
CA ARG A 22 1.78 -8.25 35.54
C ARG A 22 3.09 -8.96 35.87
N GLY A 23 3.22 -9.31 37.15
CA GLY A 23 4.25 -10.22 37.65
C GLY A 23 4.21 -11.57 36.96
N ILE A 24 5.39 -12.19 36.97
CA ILE A 24 5.71 -13.52 36.45
C ILE A 24 4.79 -14.60 37.05
N PRO A 25 4.27 -15.54 36.22
CA PRO A 25 4.57 -16.94 36.50
C PRO A 25 5.01 -17.75 35.26
N LYS A 26 5.61 -18.90 35.55
CA LYS A 26 6.37 -19.82 34.68
C LYS A 26 5.50 -20.70 33.75
N ARG A 27 6.17 -21.22 32.72
CA ARG A 27 5.85 -22.31 31.74
C ARG A 27 4.61 -23.18 31.97
N GLY A 28 3.85 -23.37 30.88
CA GLY A 28 2.92 -24.47 30.64
C GLY A 28 2.13 -24.24 29.33
N ASP A 29 2.28 -25.16 28.38
CA ASP A 29 1.54 -25.47 27.14
C ASP A 29 0.55 -24.48 26.45
N HIS A 30 0.64 -24.47 25.11
CA HIS A 30 -0.15 -23.70 24.13
C HIS A 30 -1.67 -23.91 24.21
N PRO A 31 -2.46 -22.93 23.73
CA PRO A 31 -3.04 -23.11 22.39
C PRO A 31 -2.94 -21.87 21.49
N ALA A 32 -3.07 -22.15 20.19
CA ALA A 32 -3.11 -21.20 19.08
C ALA A 32 -4.02 -20.00 19.35
N ASN A 33 -3.45 -18.80 19.31
CA ASN A 33 -4.19 -17.56 19.52
C ASN A 33 -4.75 -17.08 18.18
N ALA A 34 -6.06 -17.18 18.03
CA ALA A 34 -6.82 -16.66 16.91
C ALA A 34 -6.52 -15.16 16.73
N GLY A 35 -6.14 -14.77 15.51
CA GLY A 35 -5.77 -13.41 15.14
C GLY A 35 -6.90 -12.41 15.37
N GLY A 36 -6.86 -11.75 16.52
CA GLY A 36 -7.71 -10.60 16.82
C GLY A 36 -7.35 -9.40 15.93
N CYS A 37 -8.32 -8.90 15.17
CA CYS A 37 -8.23 -7.62 14.46
C CYS A 37 -7.94 -6.48 15.45
N SER A 38 -6.82 -5.75 15.29
CA SER A 38 -6.37 -4.75 16.27
C SER A 38 -7.42 -3.65 16.51
N GLN A 39 -7.54 -3.14 17.74
CA GLN A 39 -8.52 -2.09 18.06
C GLN A 39 -8.35 -0.83 17.20
N ALA A 40 -7.13 -0.49 16.77
CA ALA A 40 -6.87 0.62 15.87
C ALA A 40 -7.44 0.38 14.45
N LEU A 41 -7.29 -0.85 13.93
CA LEU A 41 -7.91 -1.27 12.68
C LEU A 41 -9.44 -1.26 12.80
N GLN A 42 -9.99 -1.74 13.91
CA GLN A 42 -11.42 -1.67 14.18
C GLN A 42 -11.94 -0.22 14.31
N ARG A 43 -11.22 0.67 14.98
CA ARG A 43 -11.55 2.11 15.09
C ARG A 43 -11.48 2.79 13.73
N ALA A 44 -10.47 2.52 12.93
CA ALA A 44 -10.36 3.03 11.56
C ALA A 44 -11.54 2.57 10.69
N LEU A 45 -11.89 1.28 10.76
CA LEU A 45 -13.04 0.73 10.05
C LEU A 45 -14.38 1.29 10.55
N ARG A 46 -14.49 1.71 11.81
CA ARG A 46 -15.65 2.44 12.35
C ARG A 46 -15.70 3.89 11.87
N HIS A 47 -14.56 4.60 11.83
CA HIS A 47 -14.48 5.95 11.26
C HIS A 47 -14.84 6.00 9.77
N LEU A 48 -14.54 4.94 9.01
CA LEU A 48 -14.96 4.77 7.62
C LEU A 48 -16.46 4.44 7.45
N GLY A 49 -17.20 4.18 8.55
CA GLY A 49 -18.62 3.83 8.55
C GLY A 49 -19.59 4.93 8.99
N GLY A 50 -19.10 6.11 9.38
CA GLY A 50 -19.94 7.29 9.72
C GLY A 50 -20.27 8.18 8.51
N PRO A 51 -21.01 9.29 8.68
CA PRO A 51 -21.44 10.20 7.60
C PRO A 51 -20.30 10.86 6.81
N TRP A 52 -19.05 10.69 7.26
CA TRP A 52 -17.83 11.12 6.58
C TRP A 52 -17.52 10.17 5.42
N LEU A 53 -18.30 10.31 4.35
CA LEU A 53 -18.08 9.66 3.06
C LEU A 53 -16.76 10.16 2.46
N TRP A 54 -15.70 9.37 2.64
CA TRP A 54 -14.36 9.67 2.15
C TRP A 54 -14.30 9.72 0.62
N HIS A 55 -14.03 10.90 0.08
CA HIS A 55 -13.71 11.11 -1.34
C HIS A 55 -12.19 11.01 -1.56
N ALA A 56 -11.67 9.80 -1.51
CA ALA A 56 -10.30 9.51 -1.93
C ALA A 56 -10.24 9.37 -3.46
N ARG A 57 -9.31 10.08 -4.13
CA ARG A 57 -8.95 9.82 -5.54
C ARG A 57 -8.06 8.58 -5.61
N TYR A 58 -8.68 7.41 -5.50
CA TYR A 58 -8.20 6.12 -6.01
C TYR A 58 -9.44 5.30 -6.37
N SER A 59 -9.70 5.20 -7.66
CA SER A 59 -10.82 4.41 -8.20
C SER A 59 -10.47 2.92 -8.10
N LEU A 60 -11.43 2.04 -7.81
CA LEU A 60 -11.33 0.58 -7.73
C LEU A 60 -12.56 0.00 -8.44
N LEU A 61 -12.59 -0.04 -9.78
CA LEU A 61 -13.72 -0.64 -10.49
C LEU A 61 -13.72 -2.17 -10.33
N ARG A 62 -14.90 -2.73 -10.53
CA ARG A 62 -15.34 -4.05 -10.11
C ARG A 62 -14.79 -5.15 -11.04
N TRP A 63 -14.31 -6.23 -10.44
CA TRP A 63 -13.86 -7.45 -11.13
C TRP A 63 -15.02 -8.45 -11.33
N ARG A 64 -15.14 -8.93 -12.58
CA ARG A 64 -16.02 -9.97 -13.19
C ARG A 64 -17.57 -9.82 -13.18
N ARG A 65 -18.09 -9.78 -14.42
CA ARG A 65 -19.46 -9.97 -14.98
C ARG A 65 -20.61 -9.21 -14.30
N ALA A 66 -20.94 -8.04 -14.84
CA ALA A 66 -22.33 -7.57 -14.91
C ALA A 66 -22.87 -7.85 -16.33
N PRO A 67 -24.15 -8.25 -16.50
CA PRO A 67 -24.80 -8.25 -17.81
C PRO A 67 -24.68 -6.84 -18.43
N SER A 68 -24.64 -6.81 -19.77
CA SER A 68 -24.23 -5.68 -20.63
C SER A 68 -24.94 -4.34 -20.38
N CYS A 69 -25.95 -4.25 -19.52
CA CYS A 69 -26.79 -3.08 -19.32
C CYS A 69 -26.45 -2.19 -18.10
N LEU A 70 -25.43 -2.51 -17.29
CA LEU A 70 -25.03 -1.68 -16.13
C LEU A 70 -23.53 -1.40 -16.10
N ARG A 71 -22.98 -0.87 -17.20
CA ARG A 71 -21.63 -0.28 -17.19
C ARG A 71 -21.69 1.13 -16.60
N PRO A 72 -21.05 1.40 -15.43
CA PRO A 72 -20.68 2.78 -15.10
C PRO A 72 -19.78 3.31 -16.23
N PRO A 73 -19.88 4.58 -16.63
CA PRO A 73 -18.96 5.14 -17.60
C PRO A 73 -17.51 4.98 -17.09
N ALA A 74 -16.61 4.63 -18.02
CA ALA A 74 -15.18 4.55 -17.76
C ALA A 74 -14.71 5.85 -17.08
N GLY A 75 -13.88 5.73 -16.03
CA GLY A 75 -13.34 6.87 -15.30
C GLY A 75 -14.19 7.43 -14.15
N SER A 76 -15.26 6.75 -13.72
CA SER A 76 -16.07 7.19 -12.58
C SER A 76 -15.41 6.94 -11.20
N ARG A 77 -15.67 7.84 -10.24
CA ARG A 77 -15.15 7.77 -8.86
C ARG A 77 -15.64 6.51 -8.17
N VAL A 78 -14.75 5.77 -7.50
CA VAL A 78 -15.15 4.57 -6.76
C VAL A 78 -15.33 4.86 -5.29
N LYS A 79 -16.51 4.49 -4.79
CA LYS A 79 -16.82 4.42 -3.38
C LYS A 79 -16.37 3.07 -2.83
N MET A 80 -15.37 3.08 -1.97
CA MET A 80 -14.95 1.90 -1.22
C MET A 80 -15.76 1.81 0.07
N SER A 81 -16.67 0.81 0.17
CA SER A 81 -17.35 0.54 1.43
C SER A 81 -16.41 -0.18 2.41
N ALA A 82 -16.66 -0.06 3.72
CA ALA A 82 -15.89 -0.81 4.72
C ALA A 82 -15.98 -2.34 4.49
N ALA A 83 -17.13 -2.85 4.06
CA ALA A 83 -17.30 -4.26 3.70
C ALA A 83 -16.41 -4.67 2.53
N ARG A 84 -16.37 -3.84 1.47
CA ARG A 84 -15.53 -4.09 0.30
C ARG A 84 -14.05 -4.01 0.62
N LEU A 85 -13.63 -3.02 1.43
CA LEU A 85 -12.25 -2.90 1.90
C LEU A 85 -11.81 -4.16 2.68
N ARG A 86 -12.66 -4.66 3.58
CA ARG A 86 -12.38 -5.90 4.32
C ARG A 86 -12.23 -7.10 3.39
N ALA A 87 -13.19 -7.28 2.50
CA ALA A 87 -13.20 -8.42 1.59
C ALA A 87 -12.03 -8.42 0.60
N GLN A 88 -11.57 -7.25 0.15
CA GLN A 88 -10.63 -7.14 -0.97
C GLN A 88 -9.21 -6.77 -0.55
N CYS A 89 -9.04 -6.05 0.56
CA CYS A 89 -7.75 -5.48 0.95
C CYS A 89 -7.29 -5.95 2.33
N LEU A 90 -8.12 -6.67 3.09
CA LEU A 90 -7.83 -7.11 4.47
C LEU A 90 -8.36 -8.53 4.70
N PRO A 91 -7.82 -9.55 3.98
CA PRO A 91 -8.28 -10.92 4.09
C PRO A 91 -8.27 -11.40 5.55
N ALA A 92 -9.30 -12.16 5.93
CA ALA A 92 -9.42 -12.72 7.27
C ALA A 92 -8.20 -13.61 7.59
N GLY A 93 -7.75 -13.59 8.84
CA GLY A 93 -6.58 -14.36 9.28
C GLY A 93 -5.22 -13.81 8.84
N THR A 94 -5.17 -12.74 8.03
CA THR A 94 -3.91 -12.10 7.62
C THR A 94 -3.52 -10.99 8.58
N ARG A 95 -2.23 -10.90 8.94
CA ARG A 95 -1.74 -9.82 9.81
C ARG A 95 -1.74 -8.50 9.06
N CYS A 96 -2.65 -7.61 9.43
CA CYS A 96 -2.82 -6.32 8.77
C CYS A 96 -2.41 -5.15 9.68
N SER A 97 -1.91 -4.07 9.08
CA SER A 97 -1.64 -2.80 9.75
C SER A 97 -2.37 -1.64 9.11
N TYR A 98 -2.59 -0.61 9.92
CA TYR A 98 -3.16 0.67 9.50
C TYR A 98 -2.32 1.80 10.09
N THR A 99 -1.93 2.75 9.25
CA THR A 99 -1.30 4.00 9.69
C THR A 99 -2.03 5.16 9.05
N SER A 100 -2.24 6.24 9.80
CA SER A 100 -2.89 7.46 9.33
C SER A 100 -2.11 8.70 9.71
N VAL A 101 -2.41 9.79 9.00
CA VAL A 101 -1.90 11.12 9.28
C VAL A 101 -3.07 12.11 9.32
N MET A 102 -3.12 12.90 10.39
CA MET A 102 -4.08 13.99 10.57
C MET A 102 -3.34 15.32 10.36
N VAL A 103 -3.98 16.27 9.68
CA VAL A 103 -3.54 17.66 9.55
C VAL A 103 -4.70 18.52 10.03
N ASP A 104 -4.46 19.34 11.06
CA ASP A 104 -5.49 20.22 11.66
C ASP A 104 -6.77 19.48 12.07
N GLY A 105 -6.62 18.28 12.63
CA GLY A 105 -7.74 17.42 13.04
C GLY A 105 -8.47 16.71 11.90
N ILE A 106 -8.03 16.90 10.64
CA ILE A 106 -8.61 16.28 9.44
C ILE A 106 -7.72 15.13 8.99
N LEU A 107 -8.30 13.96 8.68
CA LEU A 107 -7.54 12.83 8.14
C LEU A 107 -7.03 13.20 6.73
N ALA A 108 -5.71 13.41 6.62
CA ALA A 108 -5.05 13.86 5.41
C ALA A 108 -4.55 12.68 4.55
N GLY A 109 -4.36 11.50 5.15
CA GLY A 109 -4.01 10.29 4.43
C GLY A 109 -3.91 9.06 5.32
N ASN A 110 -3.89 7.89 4.70
CA ASN A 110 -3.76 6.61 5.37
C ASN A 110 -3.10 5.55 4.48
N VAL A 111 -2.60 4.51 5.13
CA VAL A 111 -2.09 3.30 4.49
C VAL A 111 -2.65 2.06 5.21
N PHE A 112 -3.10 1.09 4.42
CA PHE A 112 -3.34 -0.29 4.84
C PHE A 112 -2.27 -1.19 4.27
N ALA A 113 -1.83 -2.15 5.07
CA ALA A 113 -0.89 -3.18 4.63
C ALA A 113 -1.23 -4.54 5.21
N CYS A 114 -0.92 -5.59 4.47
CA CYS A 114 -1.10 -7.00 4.84
C CYS A 114 0.25 -7.69 4.82
N ARG A 115 0.39 -8.72 5.67
CA ARG A 115 1.63 -9.48 5.78
C ARG A 115 1.42 -10.97 5.68
N TRP A 116 2.36 -11.63 5.01
CA TRP A 116 2.45 -13.08 4.90
C TRP A 116 3.91 -13.50 4.87
N ASP A 117 4.15 -14.79 5.06
CA ASP A 117 5.48 -15.40 4.86
C ASP A 117 5.62 -15.79 3.39
N CYS A 118 6.74 -15.42 2.77
CA CYS A 118 7.15 -15.88 1.46
C CYS A 118 8.58 -16.43 1.56
N ALA A 119 8.72 -17.76 1.47
CA ALA A 119 10.01 -18.45 1.54
C ALA A 119 10.84 -18.08 2.79
N GLY A 120 10.19 -17.97 3.96
CA GLY A 120 10.86 -17.63 5.23
C GLY A 120 11.20 -16.15 5.38
N ARG A 121 10.73 -15.29 4.46
CA ARG A 121 10.82 -13.83 4.54
C ARG A 121 9.44 -13.24 4.80
N GLN A 122 9.41 -12.19 5.60
CA GLN A 122 8.16 -11.50 5.92
C GLN A 122 7.85 -10.43 4.88
N ASP A 123 6.81 -10.69 4.09
CA ASP A 123 6.29 -9.74 3.10
C ASP A 123 5.34 -8.75 3.74
N CYS A 124 5.45 -7.48 3.36
CA CYS A 124 4.55 -6.40 3.73
C CYS A 124 4.01 -5.72 2.49
N TRP A 125 2.77 -6.04 2.17
CA TRP A 125 2.11 -5.54 0.97
C TRP A 125 1.18 -4.38 1.28
N ILE A 126 1.42 -3.27 0.61
CA ILE A 126 0.60 -2.06 0.70
C ILE A 126 -0.65 -2.27 -0.15
N THR A 127 -1.77 -2.59 0.51
CA THR A 127 -3.05 -2.84 -0.16
C THR A 127 -3.78 -1.55 -0.54
N GLN A 128 -3.54 -0.48 0.21
CA GLN A 128 -4.11 0.82 -0.10
C GLN A 128 -3.23 1.93 0.49
N LEU A 129 -2.86 2.90 -0.34
CA LEU A 129 -2.19 4.14 0.06
C LEU A 129 -2.98 5.33 -0.46
N VAL A 130 -3.49 6.16 0.45
CA VAL A 130 -4.30 7.33 0.10
C VAL A 130 -3.71 8.57 0.76
N VAL A 131 -3.48 9.61 -0.05
CA VAL A 131 -3.29 10.98 0.43
C VAL A 131 -4.33 11.87 -0.24
N HIS A 132 -5.06 12.61 0.59
CA HIS A 132 -6.06 13.55 0.12
C HIS A 132 -5.40 14.66 -0.72
N ARG A 133 -6.05 15.03 -1.82
CA ARG A 133 -5.46 15.91 -2.86
C ARG A 133 -4.89 17.22 -2.32
N ALA A 134 -5.58 17.85 -1.37
CA ALA A 134 -5.17 19.13 -0.77
C ALA A 134 -3.88 19.03 0.06
N TYR A 135 -3.44 17.80 0.36
CA TYR A 135 -2.26 17.53 1.16
C TYR A 135 -1.20 16.72 0.39
N ARG A 136 -1.37 16.53 -0.93
CA ARG A 136 -0.35 15.92 -1.79
C ARG A 136 0.87 16.82 -1.89
N GLU A 137 1.98 16.25 -2.36
CA GLU A 137 3.29 16.94 -2.50
C GLU A 137 3.94 17.40 -1.17
N ARG A 138 3.30 17.14 -0.03
CA ARG A 138 3.82 17.43 1.32
C ARG A 138 4.56 16.25 1.97
N ARG A 139 5.04 15.29 1.17
CA ARG A 139 5.71 14.05 1.61
C ARG A 139 4.91 13.17 2.59
N LEU A 140 3.59 13.37 2.70
CA LEU A 140 2.74 12.59 3.61
C LEU A 140 2.74 11.09 3.29
N ALA A 141 2.69 10.71 2.01
CA ALA A 141 2.76 9.32 1.58
C ALA A 141 4.07 8.66 2.06
N THR A 142 5.21 9.32 1.84
CA THR A 142 6.52 8.85 2.29
C THR A 142 6.56 8.71 3.82
N GLY A 143 6.03 9.69 4.56
CA GLY A 143 5.98 9.63 6.03
C GLY A 143 5.11 8.49 6.56
N LEU A 144 3.96 8.23 5.94
CA LEU A 144 3.09 7.09 6.27
C LEU A 144 3.81 5.76 6.08
N LEU A 145 4.49 5.58 4.94
CA LEU A 145 5.23 4.36 4.62
C LEU A 145 6.46 4.16 5.52
N GLN A 146 7.19 5.22 5.84
CA GLN A 146 8.30 5.16 6.80
C GLN A 146 7.82 4.76 8.20
N LYS A 147 6.67 5.29 8.64
CA LYS A 147 6.08 4.91 9.92
C LYS A 147 5.61 3.46 9.93
N LEU A 148 5.00 3.00 8.83
CA LEU A 148 4.65 1.60 8.64
C LEU A 148 5.88 0.70 8.77
N ALA A 149 6.98 1.04 8.09
CA ALA A 149 8.22 0.26 8.11
C ALA A 149 8.94 0.28 9.47
N ARG A 150 8.96 1.41 10.17
CA ARG A 150 9.61 1.50 11.51
C ARG A 150 8.92 0.65 12.57
N ASN A 151 7.61 0.49 12.45
CA ASN A 151 6.84 -0.23 13.46
C ASN A 151 6.85 -1.76 13.26
N ASN A 152 7.51 -2.27 12.22
CA ASN A 152 7.46 -3.68 11.85
C ASN A 152 8.81 -4.18 11.31
N ASP A 153 9.20 -5.40 11.65
CA ASP A 153 10.38 -6.07 11.09
C ASP A 153 9.95 -6.83 9.83
N ASP A 154 9.72 -6.09 8.74
CA ASP A 154 9.36 -6.63 7.42
C ASP A 154 10.63 -6.76 6.57
N ASP A 155 10.78 -7.87 5.83
CA ASP A 155 11.95 -8.13 4.97
C ASP A 155 11.74 -7.66 3.53
N ILE A 156 10.48 -7.64 3.09
CA ILE A 156 10.08 -7.27 1.74
C ILE A 156 8.89 -6.32 1.82
N PHE A 157 8.88 -5.30 0.97
CA PHE A 157 7.74 -4.43 0.77
C PHE A 157 7.24 -4.50 -0.68
N GLY A 158 5.92 -4.60 -0.85
CA GLY A 158 5.30 -4.64 -2.17
C GLY A 158 4.17 -3.62 -2.32
N ILE A 159 4.02 -3.05 -3.53
CA ILE A 159 2.88 -2.22 -3.90
C ILE A 159 2.55 -2.40 -5.38
N MET A 160 1.26 -2.50 -5.67
CA MET A 160 0.70 -2.25 -7.01
C MET A 160 -0.07 -0.94 -7.00
N SER A 161 0.21 -0.08 -7.97
CA SER A 161 -0.52 1.18 -8.11
C SER A 161 -0.51 1.69 -9.54
N SER A 162 -1.68 2.18 -9.99
CA SER A 162 -1.78 3.01 -11.19
C SER A 162 -1.12 4.38 -11.03
N HIS A 163 -0.89 4.88 -9.80
CA HIS A 163 -0.40 6.23 -9.58
C HIS A 163 1.13 6.24 -9.39
N PRO A 164 1.89 6.86 -10.31
CA PRO A 164 3.36 6.77 -10.28
C PRO A 164 3.98 7.42 -9.03
N ALA A 165 3.34 8.45 -8.48
CA ALA A 165 3.75 9.06 -7.22
C ALA A 165 3.70 8.09 -6.01
N ALA A 166 2.82 7.09 -6.02
CA ALA A 166 2.75 6.07 -4.97
C ALA A 166 3.96 5.13 -5.03
N CYS A 167 4.31 4.65 -6.24
CA CYS A 167 5.50 3.84 -6.48
C CYS A 167 6.78 4.59 -6.08
N MET A 168 6.89 5.87 -6.46
CA MET A 168 8.01 6.73 -6.05
C MET A 168 8.05 6.95 -4.54
N ALA A 169 6.90 7.11 -3.88
CA ALA A 169 6.84 7.26 -2.43
C ALA A 169 7.30 5.99 -1.72
N ALA A 170 6.89 4.81 -2.21
CA ALA A 170 7.32 3.51 -1.68
C ALA A 170 8.82 3.30 -1.84
N SER A 171 9.36 3.48 -3.05
CA SER A 171 10.81 3.39 -3.29
C SER A 171 11.60 4.32 -2.37
N LYS A 172 11.20 5.59 -2.22
CA LYS A 172 11.89 6.54 -1.32
C LYS A 172 11.77 6.23 0.16
N ALA A 173 10.69 5.55 0.58
CA ALA A 173 10.39 5.29 1.98
C ALA A 173 10.98 3.97 2.48
N LEU A 174 11.05 2.97 1.61
CA LEU A 174 11.20 1.56 1.98
C LEU A 174 12.47 0.92 1.42
N ALA A 175 12.99 1.42 0.30
CA ALA A 175 14.22 0.85 -0.27
C ALA A 175 15.43 1.13 0.63
N GLU A 176 16.36 0.17 0.65
CA GLU A 176 17.62 0.27 1.38
C GLU A 176 18.41 1.54 1.07
N TYR A 177 18.53 1.85 -0.22
CA TYR A 177 19.27 3.00 -0.69
C TYR A 177 18.31 4.07 -1.19
N ARG A 178 18.65 5.33 -0.90
CA ARG A 178 17.97 6.50 -1.46
C ARG A 178 18.38 6.71 -2.92
N TYR A 179 17.94 5.80 -3.77
CA TYR A 179 18.12 5.98 -5.20
C TYR A 179 17.32 7.20 -5.70
N PRO A 180 17.84 7.95 -6.68
CA PRO A 180 17.09 9.01 -7.33
C PRO A 180 15.85 8.46 -8.07
N SER A 181 15.88 7.16 -8.40
CA SER A 181 14.92 6.36 -9.17
C SER A 181 14.56 5.03 -8.48
N ILE A 182 13.62 4.28 -9.07
CA ILE A 182 13.16 2.99 -8.51
C ILE A 182 14.15 1.87 -8.89
N PRO A 183 14.73 1.12 -7.93
CA PRO A 183 15.54 -0.07 -8.23
C PRO A 183 14.62 -1.22 -8.66
N LEU A 184 14.95 -1.91 -9.75
CA LEU A 184 14.10 -2.95 -10.34
C LEU A 184 14.66 -4.37 -10.25
N ASP A 185 15.93 -4.54 -9.88
CA ASP A 185 16.56 -5.87 -9.84
C ASP A 185 15.85 -6.78 -8.84
N PHE A 186 15.64 -6.29 -7.61
CA PHE A 186 14.87 -7.03 -6.60
C PHE A 186 13.43 -7.32 -7.06
N THR A 187 12.80 -6.38 -7.78
CA THR A 187 11.46 -6.61 -8.33
C THR A 187 11.48 -7.72 -9.37
N ARG A 188 12.47 -7.75 -10.26
CA ARG A 188 12.64 -8.79 -11.28
C ARG A 188 12.72 -10.17 -10.66
N ASP A 189 13.54 -10.30 -9.62
CA ASP A 189 13.91 -11.59 -9.05
C ASP A 189 12.84 -12.16 -8.11
N HIS A 190 12.05 -11.30 -7.45
CA HIS A 190 11.14 -11.72 -6.37
C HIS A 190 9.65 -11.48 -6.64
N ALA A 191 9.27 -10.66 -7.62
CA ALA A 191 7.86 -10.32 -7.84
C ALA A 191 6.96 -11.54 -8.04
N ALA A 192 7.41 -12.54 -8.82
CA ALA A 192 6.60 -13.73 -9.09
C ALA A 192 6.28 -14.52 -7.82
N ALA A 193 7.26 -14.71 -6.93
CA ALA A 193 7.07 -15.42 -5.68
C ALA A 193 6.17 -14.65 -4.70
N VAL A 194 6.40 -13.33 -4.56
CA VAL A 194 5.59 -12.46 -3.70
C VAL A 194 4.13 -12.43 -4.13
N ILE A 195 3.87 -12.29 -5.44
CA ILE A 195 2.52 -12.30 -6.00
C ILE A 195 1.86 -13.66 -5.77
N ALA A 196 2.53 -14.77 -6.12
CA ALA A 196 1.97 -16.12 -5.99
C ALA A 196 1.67 -16.51 -4.54
N GLY A 197 2.49 -16.04 -3.59
CA GLY A 197 2.33 -16.28 -2.15
C GLY A 197 1.25 -15.42 -1.48
N SER A 198 0.69 -14.42 -2.19
CA SER A 198 -0.23 -13.47 -1.57
C SER A 198 -1.55 -14.13 -1.11
N PRO A 199 -2.02 -13.85 0.13
CA PRO A 199 -3.34 -14.24 0.59
C PRO A 199 -4.46 -13.34 0.04
N ILE A 200 -4.10 -12.28 -0.70
CA ILE A 200 -5.05 -11.30 -1.24
C ILE A 200 -5.36 -11.66 -2.69
N ALA A 201 -6.60 -12.04 -2.97
CA ALA A 201 -7.00 -12.50 -4.31
C ALA A 201 -6.62 -11.55 -5.45
N TYR A 202 -6.85 -10.23 -5.30
CA TYR A 202 -6.51 -9.27 -6.37
C TYR A 202 -5.01 -9.21 -6.67
N VAL A 203 -4.16 -9.49 -5.67
CA VAL A 203 -2.71 -9.53 -5.83
C VAL A 203 -2.32 -10.86 -6.44
N LYS A 204 -2.78 -11.96 -5.83
CA LYS A 204 -2.46 -13.34 -6.25
C LYS A 204 -2.84 -13.63 -7.70
N ASP A 205 -3.98 -13.11 -8.14
CA ASP A 205 -4.52 -13.34 -9.48
C ASP A 205 -3.96 -12.35 -10.53
N ALA A 206 -3.15 -11.37 -10.11
CA ALA A 206 -2.55 -10.40 -11.01
C ALA A 206 -1.50 -11.07 -11.89
N LYS A 207 -1.54 -10.81 -13.20
CA LYS A 207 -0.57 -11.36 -14.14
C LYS A 207 0.59 -10.39 -14.28
N LEU A 208 1.82 -10.82 -14.02
CA LEU A 208 2.99 -9.99 -14.25
C LEU A 208 3.09 -9.57 -15.72
N ARG A 209 3.39 -8.29 -15.94
CA ARG A 209 3.45 -7.66 -17.26
C ARG A 209 4.60 -6.65 -17.36
N GLY A 210 5.12 -6.53 -18.57
CA GLY A 210 6.18 -5.59 -18.93
C GLY A 210 7.51 -6.27 -19.24
N SER A 211 8.42 -5.50 -19.81
CA SER A 211 9.72 -6.01 -20.28
C SER A 211 10.59 -6.59 -19.17
N LEU A 212 10.38 -6.19 -17.91
CA LEU A 212 11.11 -6.72 -16.75
C LEU A 212 10.86 -8.21 -16.52
N PHE A 213 9.69 -8.73 -16.93
CA PHE A 213 9.27 -10.10 -16.66
C PHE A 213 9.27 -10.99 -17.91
N ALA A 214 9.97 -10.57 -18.97
CA ALA A 214 10.00 -11.25 -20.27
C ALA A 214 8.60 -11.57 -20.84
N SER A 215 7.59 -10.77 -20.49
CA SER A 215 6.26 -10.89 -21.06
C SER A 215 6.18 -10.01 -22.31
N ASP A 216 5.77 -10.59 -23.43
CA ASP A 216 5.54 -9.88 -24.69
C ASP A 216 4.51 -8.76 -24.47
N GLY A 217 5.00 -7.52 -24.35
CA GLY A 217 4.17 -6.34 -24.20
C GLY A 217 4.78 -5.22 -25.02
N ALA A 218 4.21 -4.98 -26.21
CA ALA A 218 4.57 -3.88 -27.11
C ALA A 218 4.20 -2.48 -26.56
N ASP A 219 3.73 -2.39 -25.31
CA ASP A 219 3.00 -1.25 -24.78
C ASP A 219 3.86 -0.32 -23.91
N GLY A 220 5.19 -0.47 -23.93
CA GLY A 220 6.13 0.40 -23.20
C GLY A 220 6.16 0.21 -21.68
N LEU A 221 5.36 -0.70 -21.11
CA LEU A 221 5.39 -1.07 -19.69
C LEU A 221 6.68 -1.85 -19.35
N VAL A 222 7.39 -1.45 -18.30
CA VAL A 222 8.60 -2.14 -17.83
C VAL A 222 8.26 -3.08 -16.69
N SER A 223 7.63 -2.59 -15.62
CA SER A 223 7.25 -3.41 -14.46
C SER A 223 5.84 -3.09 -14.00
N GLY A 224 4.93 -4.00 -14.26
CA GLY A 224 3.55 -3.92 -13.83
C GLY A 224 2.87 -5.26 -13.72
N ALA A 225 1.57 -5.22 -13.49
CA ALA A 225 0.71 -6.37 -13.56
C ALA A 225 -0.60 -5.99 -14.26
N ASP A 226 -1.14 -6.92 -15.06
CA ASP A 226 -2.53 -6.89 -15.47
C ASP A 226 -3.38 -7.26 -14.26
N SER A 227 -3.90 -6.22 -13.63
CA SER A 227 -4.85 -6.30 -12.54
C SER A 227 -6.25 -5.89 -13.00
N SER A 228 -6.57 -5.99 -14.30
CA SER A 228 -7.87 -5.60 -14.87
C SER A 228 -8.48 -4.33 -14.23
N PHE A 229 -7.61 -3.37 -13.91
CA PHE A 229 -7.88 -2.25 -13.03
C PHE A 229 -8.17 -1.02 -13.87
N PHE A 230 -9.44 -0.81 -14.17
CA PHE A 230 -9.89 0.28 -15.04
C PHE A 230 -10.23 1.50 -14.21
N VAL A 231 -9.43 2.56 -14.31
CA VAL A 231 -9.63 3.81 -13.57
C VAL A 231 -9.40 5.02 -14.46
N ASP A 232 -9.86 6.19 -14.00
CA ASP A 232 -9.45 7.45 -14.63
C ASP A 232 -7.94 7.65 -14.43
N HIS A 233 -7.20 7.48 -15.51
CA HIS A 233 -5.75 7.66 -15.54
C HIS A 233 -5.33 9.11 -15.78
N SER A 234 -6.25 10.09 -15.88
CA SER A 234 -5.90 11.49 -16.19
C SER A 234 -4.88 12.06 -15.21
N GLU A 235 -5.15 11.98 -13.90
CA GLU A 235 -4.19 12.45 -12.88
C GLU A 235 -2.91 11.61 -12.80
N PRO A 236 -2.97 10.26 -12.79
CA PRO A 236 -1.78 9.43 -12.90
C PRO A 236 -0.88 9.74 -14.11
N LEU A 237 -1.45 9.97 -15.29
CA LEU A 237 -0.71 10.26 -16.52
C LEU A 237 -0.05 11.64 -16.48
N GLU A 238 -0.71 12.66 -15.91
CA GLU A 238 -0.06 13.96 -15.67
C GLU A 238 1.13 13.85 -14.71
N ALA A 239 0.97 13.08 -13.62
CA ALA A 239 2.07 12.81 -12.70
C ALA A 239 3.21 12.01 -13.38
N LEU A 240 2.86 11.09 -14.30
CA LEU A 240 3.82 10.30 -15.07
C LEU A 240 4.66 11.20 -15.99
N LYS A 241 4.02 12.11 -16.75
CA LYS A 241 4.71 13.08 -17.62
C LYS A 241 5.75 13.90 -16.84
N TRP A 242 5.38 14.39 -15.66
CA TRP A 242 6.28 15.17 -14.82
C TRP A 242 7.46 14.37 -14.26
N LEU A 243 7.26 13.08 -13.93
CA LEU A 243 8.33 12.21 -13.46
C LEU A 243 9.30 11.81 -14.58
N ARG A 244 8.77 11.62 -15.80
CA ARG A 244 9.58 11.37 -17.00
C ARG A 244 10.45 12.54 -17.38
N ALA A 245 9.90 13.75 -17.35
CA ALA A 245 10.64 14.99 -17.63
C ALA A 245 11.83 15.24 -16.69
N ARG A 246 11.91 14.50 -15.57
CA ARG A 246 13.05 14.57 -14.63
C ARG A 246 13.94 13.34 -14.64
N GLU A 247 13.73 12.42 -15.59
CA GLU A 247 14.50 11.18 -15.73
C GLU A 247 14.47 10.31 -14.45
N ARG A 248 13.34 10.34 -13.71
CA ARG A 248 13.19 9.60 -12.44
C ARG A 248 12.30 8.36 -12.56
N TRP A 249 11.82 8.07 -13.77
CA TRP A 249 10.77 7.07 -14.00
C TRP A 249 11.27 5.90 -14.86
N HIS A 250 11.23 4.69 -14.29
CA HIS A 250 11.74 3.47 -14.94
C HIS A 250 10.70 2.36 -15.13
N LEU A 251 9.47 2.55 -14.67
CA LEU A 251 8.44 1.50 -14.73
C LEU A 251 7.69 1.45 -16.07
N GLY A 252 8.02 2.35 -17.02
CA GLY A 252 7.44 2.37 -18.37
C GLY A 252 6.13 3.15 -18.48
N ASP A 253 5.36 2.87 -19.53
CA ASP A 253 3.98 3.34 -19.73
C ASP A 253 2.99 2.56 -18.89
N LEU A 254 1.80 3.13 -18.69
CA LEU A 254 0.69 2.45 -18.00
C LEU A 254 -0.44 2.18 -19.00
N PRO A 255 -0.55 0.95 -19.52
CA PRO A 255 -1.70 0.55 -20.31
C PRO A 255 -2.96 0.53 -19.45
N ASP A 256 -4.13 0.70 -20.07
CA ASP A 256 -5.39 0.57 -19.36
C ASP A 256 -5.55 -0.84 -18.75
N GLY A 257 -6.16 -0.91 -17.57
CA GLY A 257 -6.32 -2.16 -16.84
C GLY A 257 -5.07 -2.64 -16.09
N HIS A 258 -3.93 -1.94 -16.21
CA HIS A 258 -2.68 -2.33 -15.57
C HIS A 258 -2.37 -1.44 -14.36
N GLU A 259 -1.50 -1.95 -13.50
CA GLU A 259 -0.89 -1.20 -12.41
C GLU A 259 0.62 -1.38 -12.45
N PHE A 260 1.36 -0.34 -12.08
CA PHE A 260 2.79 -0.48 -11.87
C PHE A 260 3.06 -1.34 -10.65
N LEU A 261 4.10 -2.18 -10.75
CA LEU A 261 4.50 -3.11 -9.70
C LEU A 261 5.88 -2.71 -9.18
N VAL A 262 5.99 -2.62 -7.86
CA VAL A 262 7.26 -2.41 -7.17
C VAL A 262 7.35 -3.39 -6.01
N VAL A 263 8.43 -4.16 -5.98
CA VAL A 263 8.82 -5.02 -4.86
C VAL A 263 10.22 -4.63 -4.41
N LEU A 264 10.37 -4.34 -3.13
CA LEU A 264 11.56 -3.75 -2.53
C LEU A 264 12.06 -4.64 -1.39
N GLU A 265 13.37 -4.83 -1.35
CA GLU A 265 14.03 -5.30 -0.14
C GLU A 265 13.99 -4.23 0.93
N ALA A 266 13.63 -4.63 2.15
CA ALA A 266 13.71 -3.75 3.30
C ALA A 266 15.16 -3.37 3.57
N SER A 267 15.40 -2.09 3.87
CA SER A 267 16.70 -1.65 4.37
C SER A 267 17.10 -2.44 5.62
N PRO A 268 18.30 -3.06 5.67
CA PRO A 268 18.84 -3.61 6.90
C PRO A 268 18.87 -2.49 7.94
N ARG A 269 18.11 -2.66 9.02
CA ARG A 269 18.14 -1.73 10.14
C ARG A 269 19.56 -1.71 10.68
N ARG A 270 20.26 -0.57 10.60
CA ARG A 270 21.39 -0.31 11.49
C ARG A 270 20.82 -0.33 12.91
N ARG A 271 20.90 -1.48 13.57
CA ARG A 271 20.64 -1.61 15.00
C ARG A 271 21.71 -0.77 15.68
N SER A 272 21.31 0.39 16.21
CA SER A 272 22.11 1.17 17.17
C SER A 272 21.89 0.60 18.56
#